data_AF-A0A960W4G8-F1
#
_entry.id   AF-A0A960W4G8-F1
#
_cell.length_a   1.000
_cell.length_b   1.000
_cell.length_c   1.000
_cell.angle_alpha   90.00
_cell.angle_beta   90.00
_cell.angle_gamma   90.00
#
_symmetry.space_group_name_H-M   'P 1'
#
loop_
_entity.id
_entity.type
_entity.pdbx_description
1 polymer ?
#
loop_
_entity_poly.entity_id
_entity_poly.type
_entity_poly.pdbx_seq_one_letter_code
_entity_poly.pdbx_strand_id
1 'polypeptide(L)'
;FNILSDMTIDPDFNEMLGFTVDEVKWLLDKVSEERYTYKTKEEVLQDMIYYYNGYCFSQEAKTRLFNSDMVLYFMDKFSRIGYPSDLLDENVKTDYVKLRGLIVGASGKTKLQSIIEEINLNNTLIVNLTKRFNFTQRFGDNELKSLLFYLGLLTFSEPGEMKIPNYVIRTLYWEYLQKYLEEEMNIEFDLSLLGRAIKEMAKQGTANGLRELAIDFFQNKLSSYDYSGLTEKHVKFLFVSYFTLTKLYNLISERELSGRKRIDLLFEAHPAYYEYVFYNFIVEFKYIRKKDNKEEAKQKREEAINQAREYYEIYKRDFKQFGRELRSLALIVTHSREVELIEVCGFES
;
A
#
# COMPACT_ATOMS: atom_id res chain seq x y z
N PHE A 1 -33.57 -28.00 -3.68
CA PHE A 1 -32.98 -28.39 -2.39
C PHE A 1 -31.69 -27.62 -2.20
N ASN A 2 -31.56 -26.83 -1.14
CA ASN A 2 -30.34 -26.10 -0.81
C ASN A 2 -29.84 -26.61 0.54
N ILE A 3 -29.18 -27.78 0.51
CA ILE A 3 -28.66 -28.52 1.67
C ILE A 3 -27.16 -28.21 1.89
N LEU A 4 -26.59 -27.33 1.07
CA LEU A 4 -25.17 -26.98 1.15
C LEU A 4 -24.95 -26.04 2.35
N SER A 5 -24.08 -26.47 3.26
CA SER A 5 -23.56 -25.65 4.35
C SER A 5 -22.40 -24.80 3.83
N ASP A 6 -22.44 -23.50 4.10
CA ASP A 6 -21.33 -22.59 3.82
C ASP A 6 -20.30 -22.69 4.95
N MET A 7 -19.17 -23.35 4.66
CA MET A 7 -18.07 -23.55 5.61
C MET A 7 -16.98 -22.47 5.47
N THR A 8 -17.15 -21.49 4.57
CA THR A 8 -16.11 -20.48 4.29
C THR A 8 -15.74 -19.65 5.52
N ILE A 9 -16.71 -19.40 6.39
CA ILE A 9 -16.55 -18.61 7.62
C ILE A 9 -16.51 -19.48 8.88
N ASP A 10 -16.46 -20.80 8.72
CA ASP A 10 -16.38 -21.74 9.83
C ASP A 10 -14.94 -21.74 10.39
N PRO A 11 -14.75 -21.47 11.70
CA PRO A 11 -13.41 -21.39 12.28
C PRO A 11 -12.63 -22.70 12.17
N ASP A 12 -13.30 -23.85 12.15
CA ASP A 12 -12.64 -25.17 12.05
C ASP A 12 -12.00 -25.41 10.68
N PHE A 13 -12.46 -24.68 9.66
CA PHE A 13 -11.96 -24.77 8.28
C PHE A 13 -11.06 -23.61 7.88
N ASN A 14 -10.82 -22.62 8.77
CA ASN A 14 -10.06 -21.42 8.43
C ASN A 14 -8.68 -21.78 7.85
N GLU A 15 -7.91 -22.64 8.51
CA GLU A 15 -6.55 -23.01 8.08
C GLU A 15 -6.51 -23.77 6.75
N MET A 16 -7.62 -24.36 6.29
CA MET A 16 -7.68 -25.01 4.98
C MET A 16 -7.70 -24.02 3.81
N LEU A 17 -7.94 -22.73 4.07
CA LEU A 17 -8.09 -21.68 3.05
C LEU A 17 -6.78 -20.97 2.70
N GLY A 18 -5.65 -21.37 3.29
CA GLY A 18 -4.37 -20.72 3.06
C GLY A 18 -3.20 -21.51 3.63
N PHE A 19 -2.00 -20.93 3.59
CA PHE A 19 -0.85 -21.47 4.33
C PHE A 19 -0.71 -20.78 5.68
N THR A 20 -0.20 -21.52 6.66
CA THR A 20 0.27 -21.00 7.94
C THR A 20 1.71 -20.48 7.83
N VAL A 21 2.16 -19.73 8.84
CA VAL A 21 3.57 -19.25 8.91
C VAL A 21 4.55 -20.42 8.93
N ASP A 22 4.21 -21.50 9.63
CA ASP A 22 5.09 -22.67 9.76
C ASP A 22 5.21 -23.43 8.43
N GLU A 23 4.14 -23.53 7.65
CA GLU A 23 4.18 -24.14 6.31
C GLU A 23 5.00 -23.30 5.33
N VAL A 24 4.85 -21.97 5.34
CA VAL A 24 5.69 -21.08 4.51
C VAL A 24 7.15 -21.16 4.92
N LYS A 25 7.44 -21.21 6.22
CA LYS A 25 8.80 -21.42 6.73
C LYS A 25 9.37 -22.74 6.23
N TRP A 26 8.60 -23.82 6.29
CA TRP A 26 9.00 -25.12 5.77
C TRP A 26 9.27 -25.10 4.26
N LEU A 27 8.49 -24.36 3.48
CA LEU A 27 8.73 -24.16 2.04
C LEU A 27 10.05 -23.40 1.78
N LEU A 28 10.33 -22.35 2.55
CA LEU A 28 11.59 -21.62 2.48
C LEU A 28 12.78 -22.51 2.86
N ASP A 29 12.61 -23.47 3.77
CA ASP A 29 13.65 -24.46 4.08
C ASP A 29 14.04 -25.37 2.89
N LYS A 30 13.23 -25.40 1.82
CA LYS A 30 13.52 -26.16 0.60
C LYS A 30 14.22 -25.35 -0.48
N VAL A 31 14.40 -24.04 -0.30
CA VAL A 31 15.11 -23.18 -1.26
C VAL A 31 16.61 -23.25 -1.02
N SER A 32 17.39 -23.28 -2.11
CA SER A 32 18.86 -23.25 -2.04
C SER A 32 19.37 -22.01 -1.30
N GLU A 33 20.40 -22.18 -0.46
CA GLU A 33 21.04 -21.09 0.29
C GLU A 33 21.54 -19.95 -0.61
N GLU A 34 21.94 -20.27 -1.85
CA GLU A 34 22.42 -19.30 -2.84
C GLU A 34 21.37 -18.24 -3.23
N ARG A 35 20.08 -18.51 -3.01
CA ARG A 35 18.99 -17.55 -3.30
C ARG A 35 18.87 -16.45 -2.26
N TYR A 36 19.46 -16.62 -1.09
CA TYR A 36 19.43 -15.67 0.01
C TYR A 36 20.59 -14.66 -0.09
N THR A 37 20.67 -13.97 -1.23
CA THR A 37 21.84 -13.13 -1.59
C THR A 37 21.98 -11.88 -0.71
N TYR A 38 20.87 -11.23 -0.38
CA TYR A 38 20.86 -9.96 0.36
C TYR A 38 20.10 -10.01 1.67
N LYS A 39 19.29 -11.04 1.86
CA LYS A 39 18.41 -11.23 3.02
C LYS A 39 18.52 -12.67 3.48
N THR A 40 18.60 -12.85 4.79
CA THR A 40 18.49 -14.12 5.50
C THR A 40 17.13 -14.77 5.27
N LYS A 41 17.01 -16.06 5.57
CA LYS A 41 15.73 -16.77 5.46
C LYS A 41 14.65 -16.14 6.34
N GLU A 42 15.02 -15.75 7.56
CA GLU A 42 14.13 -15.07 8.50
C GLU A 42 13.63 -13.74 7.94
N GLU A 43 14.48 -12.95 7.31
CA GLU A 43 14.11 -11.69 6.66
C GLU A 43 13.20 -11.92 5.45
N VAL A 44 13.46 -12.95 4.64
CA VAL A 44 12.55 -13.34 3.54
C VAL A 44 11.18 -13.76 4.09
N LEU A 45 11.13 -14.52 5.18
CA LEU A 45 9.87 -14.89 5.83
C LEU A 45 9.12 -13.66 6.34
N GLN A 46 9.81 -12.68 6.95
CA GLN A 46 9.17 -11.42 7.37
C GLN A 46 8.62 -10.63 6.20
N ASP A 47 9.33 -10.58 5.07
CA ASP A 47 8.83 -9.98 3.83
C ASP A 47 7.57 -10.69 3.35
N MET A 48 7.57 -12.04 3.30
CA MET A 48 6.39 -12.81 2.89
C MET A 48 5.21 -12.61 3.84
N ILE A 49 5.45 -12.51 5.15
CA ILE A 49 4.40 -12.19 6.13
C ILE A 49 3.79 -10.83 5.80
N TYR A 50 4.62 -9.82 5.54
CA TYR A 50 4.16 -8.48 5.21
C TYR A 50 3.43 -8.42 3.86
N TYR A 51 3.94 -9.13 2.84
CA TYR A 51 3.39 -9.12 1.48
C TYR A 51 2.09 -9.91 1.36
N TYR A 52 1.99 -11.07 2.02
CA TYR A 52 0.99 -12.08 1.67
C TYR A 52 0.17 -12.62 2.86
N ASN A 53 0.60 -12.44 4.10
CA ASN A 53 -0.13 -12.91 5.29
C ASN A 53 -1.12 -11.87 5.82
N GLY A 54 -2.13 -12.31 6.55
CA GLY A 54 -3.09 -11.45 7.24
C GLY A 54 -4.53 -11.89 7.07
N TYR A 55 -4.77 -12.90 6.22
CA TYR A 55 -6.09 -13.44 5.94
C TYR A 55 -6.66 -14.18 7.16
N CYS A 56 -7.92 -13.93 7.44
CA CYS A 56 -8.77 -14.61 8.39
C CYS A 56 -10.20 -14.58 7.83
N PHE A 57 -10.78 -15.76 7.66
CA PHE A 57 -12.08 -15.92 7.01
C PHE A 57 -13.20 -16.15 8.02
N SER A 58 -12.86 -16.41 9.28
CA SER A 58 -13.82 -16.52 10.39
C SER A 58 -13.53 -15.48 11.48
N GLN A 59 -14.58 -14.92 12.08
CA GLN A 59 -14.43 -13.97 13.20
C GLN A 59 -13.86 -14.64 14.47
N GLU A 60 -14.02 -15.96 14.59
CA GLU A 60 -13.60 -16.74 15.76
C GLU A 60 -12.23 -17.40 15.55
N ALA A 61 -11.70 -17.37 14.33
CA ALA A 61 -10.39 -17.93 14.04
C ALA A 61 -9.26 -17.05 14.58
N LYS A 62 -8.24 -17.71 15.15
CA LYS A 62 -7.07 -17.06 15.73
C LYS A 62 -5.90 -16.96 14.74
N THR A 63 -5.81 -17.93 13.82
CA THR A 63 -4.70 -18.05 12.89
C THR A 63 -4.88 -17.13 11.69
N ARG A 64 -3.84 -16.34 11.40
CA ARG A 64 -3.73 -15.58 10.16
C ARG A 64 -3.00 -16.39 9.11
N LEU A 65 -3.51 -16.35 7.89
CA LEU A 65 -3.06 -17.18 6.79
C LEU A 65 -2.50 -16.35 5.65
N PHE A 66 -1.64 -17.00 4.88
CA PHE A 66 -1.17 -16.53 3.61
C PHE A 66 -2.12 -16.97 2.50
N ASN A 67 -2.28 -16.13 1.47
CA ASN A 67 -2.93 -16.56 0.24
C ASN A 67 -2.04 -17.61 -0.47
N SER A 68 -2.62 -18.77 -0.77
CA SER A 68 -1.89 -19.90 -1.35
C SER A 68 -1.29 -19.61 -2.72
N ASP A 69 -2.04 -18.96 -3.61
CA ASP A 69 -1.58 -18.65 -4.96
C ASP A 69 -0.38 -17.70 -4.92
N MET A 70 -0.44 -16.69 -4.06
CA MET A 70 0.65 -15.72 -3.89
C MET A 70 1.92 -16.34 -3.29
N VAL A 71 1.77 -17.25 -2.31
CA VAL A 71 2.91 -18.00 -1.75
C VAL A 71 3.54 -18.86 -2.83
N LEU A 72 2.75 -19.66 -3.55
CA LEU A 72 3.27 -20.57 -4.57
C LEU A 72 3.95 -19.80 -5.72
N TYR A 73 3.37 -18.68 -6.14
CA TYR A 73 3.99 -17.76 -7.11
C TYR A 73 5.35 -17.25 -6.61
N PHE A 74 5.40 -16.73 -5.38
CA PHE A 74 6.65 -16.24 -4.80
C PHE A 74 7.69 -17.34 -4.73
N MET A 75 7.32 -18.55 -4.26
CA MET A 75 8.25 -19.68 -4.14
C MET A 75 8.80 -20.14 -5.50
N ASP A 76 7.96 -20.20 -6.55
CA ASP A 76 8.41 -20.53 -7.91
C ASP A 76 9.43 -19.51 -8.43
N LYS A 77 9.16 -18.22 -8.27
CA LYS A 77 10.09 -17.16 -8.71
C LYS A 77 11.36 -17.14 -7.86
N PHE A 78 11.21 -17.14 -6.54
CA PHE A 78 12.31 -17.05 -5.59
C PHE A 78 13.30 -18.20 -5.73
N SER A 79 12.81 -19.44 -5.90
CA SER A 79 13.68 -20.60 -6.10
C SER A 79 14.46 -20.57 -7.43
N ARG A 80 13.92 -19.93 -8.48
CA ARG A 80 14.55 -19.88 -9.80
C ARG A 80 15.46 -18.67 -10.02
N ILE A 81 15.02 -17.48 -9.63
CA ILE A 81 15.65 -16.20 -10.00
C ILE A 81 15.82 -15.23 -8.82
N GLY A 82 15.46 -15.62 -7.59
CA GLY A 82 15.44 -14.73 -6.43
C GLY A 82 14.16 -13.88 -6.38
N TYR A 83 14.19 -12.78 -5.64
CA TYR A 83 12.98 -11.98 -5.39
C TYR A 83 12.24 -11.62 -6.68
N PRO A 84 10.91 -11.89 -6.74
CA PRO A 84 10.13 -11.55 -7.93
C PRO A 84 10.07 -10.03 -8.09
N SER A 85 10.23 -9.55 -9.32
CA SER A 85 10.09 -8.12 -9.66
C SER A 85 8.66 -7.58 -9.48
N ASP A 86 7.69 -8.48 -9.57
CA ASP A 86 6.27 -8.22 -9.40
C ASP A 86 5.76 -9.16 -8.32
N LEU A 87 5.13 -8.62 -7.26
CA LEU A 87 4.68 -9.41 -6.11
C LEU A 87 3.38 -10.19 -6.39
N LEU A 88 2.74 -9.98 -7.54
CA LEU A 88 1.52 -10.67 -7.94
C LEU A 88 1.72 -11.44 -9.24
N ASP A 89 1.09 -12.61 -9.32
CA ASP A 89 0.90 -13.32 -10.57
C ASP A 89 -0.02 -12.52 -11.51
N GLU A 90 0.32 -12.48 -12.80
CA GLU A 90 -0.49 -11.82 -13.82
C GLU A 90 -1.91 -12.40 -13.92
N ASN A 91 -2.09 -13.69 -13.66
CA ASN A 91 -3.39 -14.35 -13.66
C ASN A 91 -4.28 -13.83 -12.53
N VAL A 92 -3.71 -13.75 -11.32
CA VAL A 92 -4.40 -13.18 -10.15
C VAL A 92 -4.77 -11.72 -10.42
N LYS A 93 -3.84 -10.93 -10.97
CA LYS A 93 -4.11 -9.54 -11.37
C LYS A 93 -5.20 -9.43 -12.44
N THR A 94 -5.20 -10.32 -13.42
CA THR A 94 -6.21 -10.36 -14.49
C THR A 94 -7.60 -10.68 -13.95
N ASP A 95 -7.71 -11.63 -13.04
CA ASP A 95 -9.00 -11.98 -12.45
C ASP A 95 -9.53 -10.84 -11.58
N TYR A 96 -8.66 -10.14 -10.83
CA TYR A 96 -9.04 -8.89 -10.16
C TYR A 96 -9.56 -7.82 -11.14
N VAL A 97 -8.93 -7.65 -12.29
CA VAL A 97 -9.38 -6.69 -13.31
C VAL A 97 -10.75 -7.09 -13.88
N LYS A 98 -10.99 -8.38 -14.15
CA LYS A 98 -12.31 -8.87 -14.61
C LYS A 98 -13.38 -8.65 -13.56
N LEU A 99 -13.07 -8.97 -12.30
CA LEU A 99 -13.98 -8.82 -11.17
C LEU A 99 -14.30 -7.34 -10.89
N ARG A 100 -13.32 -6.45 -11.03
CA ARG A 100 -13.54 -4.99 -11.07
C ARG A 100 -14.57 -4.67 -12.15
N GLY A 101 -14.39 -5.15 -13.38
CA GLY A 101 -15.32 -4.92 -14.49
C GLY A 101 -16.78 -5.31 -14.16
N LEU A 102 -16.98 -6.42 -13.45
CA LEU A 102 -18.31 -6.88 -13.02
C LEU A 102 -18.93 -5.97 -11.95
N ILE A 103 -18.14 -5.57 -10.95
CA ILE A 103 -18.57 -4.64 -9.90
C ILE A 103 -18.92 -3.27 -10.49
N VAL A 104 -18.11 -2.82 -11.45
CA VAL A 104 -18.22 -1.56 -12.16
C VAL A 104 -19.47 -1.49 -13.05
N GLY A 105 -19.74 -2.54 -13.83
CA GLY A 105 -20.91 -2.63 -14.73
C GLY A 105 -22.26 -2.58 -14.00
N ALA A 106 -22.29 -2.88 -12.71
CA ALA A 106 -23.48 -2.89 -11.87
C ALA A 106 -23.85 -1.53 -11.24
N SER A 107 -23.39 -0.39 -11.81
CA SER A 107 -23.55 0.98 -11.26
C SER A 107 -22.69 1.30 -10.02
N GLY A 108 -21.60 0.53 -9.79
CA GLY A 108 -20.85 0.51 -8.53
C GLY A 108 -19.52 1.28 -8.48
N LYS A 109 -19.06 1.92 -9.56
CA LYS A 109 -17.74 2.59 -9.63
C LYS A 109 -17.48 3.60 -8.49
N THR A 110 -18.35 4.60 -8.36
CA THR A 110 -18.23 5.66 -7.33
C THR A 110 -18.38 5.10 -5.91
N LYS A 111 -19.22 4.07 -5.73
CA LYS A 111 -19.35 3.39 -4.44
C LYS A 111 -18.09 2.61 -4.08
N LEU A 112 -17.53 1.86 -5.03
CA LEU A 112 -16.29 1.14 -4.83
C LEU A 112 -15.15 2.12 -4.51
N GLN A 113 -15.04 3.23 -5.24
CA GLN A 113 -14.10 4.31 -4.91
C GLN A 113 -14.30 4.81 -3.47
N SER A 114 -15.54 5.13 -3.07
CA SER A 114 -15.84 5.59 -1.71
C SER A 114 -15.47 4.56 -0.64
N ILE A 115 -15.72 3.26 -0.87
CA ILE A 115 -15.33 2.17 0.04
C ILE A 115 -13.80 2.09 0.14
N ILE A 116 -13.09 2.25 -0.98
CA ILE A 116 -11.63 2.21 -1.03
C ILE A 116 -11.03 3.42 -0.29
N GLU A 117 -11.60 4.60 -0.47
CA GLU A 117 -11.20 5.78 0.30
C GLU A 117 -11.48 5.59 1.79
N GLU A 118 -12.68 5.12 2.15
CA GLU A 118 -13.08 4.85 3.54
C GLU A 118 -12.09 3.92 4.26
N ILE A 119 -11.77 2.77 3.66
CA ILE A 119 -10.85 1.79 4.29
C ILE A 119 -9.42 2.31 4.34
N ASN A 120 -8.98 3.11 3.37
CA ASN A 120 -7.65 3.68 3.41
C ASN A 120 -7.53 4.77 4.51
N LEU A 121 -8.60 5.55 4.73
CA LEU A 121 -8.64 6.58 5.77
C LEU A 121 -8.74 5.99 7.19
N ASN A 122 -9.58 4.97 7.35
CA ASN A 122 -9.95 4.41 8.65
C ASN A 122 -9.17 3.13 9.01
N ASN A 123 -8.49 2.51 8.04
CA ASN A 123 -7.87 1.18 8.09
C ASN A 123 -8.84 0.00 8.17
N THR A 124 -10.07 0.25 8.62
CA THR A 124 -11.08 -0.76 8.84
C THR A 124 -12.44 -0.32 8.30
N LEU A 125 -13.31 -1.29 8.05
CA LEU A 125 -14.69 -1.11 7.60
C LEU A 125 -15.61 -1.94 8.47
N ILE A 126 -16.75 -1.37 8.83
CA ILE A 126 -17.88 -2.15 9.35
C ILE A 126 -18.58 -2.83 8.18
N VAL A 127 -18.75 -4.15 8.28
CA VAL A 127 -19.31 -4.97 7.21
C VAL A 127 -20.36 -5.94 7.75
N ASN A 128 -21.58 -5.84 7.22
CA ASN A 128 -22.59 -6.87 7.40
C ASN A 128 -22.50 -7.86 6.23
N LEU A 129 -21.96 -9.06 6.48
CA LEU A 129 -21.65 -10.02 5.43
C LEU A 129 -22.91 -10.56 4.74
N THR A 130 -23.03 -10.29 3.44
CA THR A 130 -24.05 -10.86 2.56
C THR A 130 -23.61 -12.27 2.14
N LYS A 131 -24.34 -13.30 2.59
CA LYS A 131 -24.04 -14.71 2.25
C LYS A 131 -24.56 -15.16 0.88
N ARG A 132 -25.54 -14.44 0.32
CA ARG A 132 -26.18 -14.79 -0.96
C ARG A 132 -26.40 -13.54 -1.78
N PHE A 133 -25.80 -13.49 -2.96
CA PHE A 133 -25.90 -12.36 -3.87
C PHE A 133 -27.08 -12.53 -4.83
N ASN A 134 -27.84 -11.47 -5.04
CA ASN A 134 -28.80 -11.39 -6.12
C ASN A 134 -28.24 -10.52 -7.24
N PHE A 135 -27.65 -11.15 -8.26
CA PHE A 135 -27.04 -10.47 -9.41
C PHE A 135 -28.05 -9.76 -10.33
N THR A 136 -29.36 -9.93 -10.10
CA THR A 136 -30.42 -9.19 -10.83
C THR A 136 -30.70 -7.81 -10.23
N GLN A 137 -30.17 -7.50 -9.04
CA GLN A 137 -30.33 -6.22 -8.37
C GLN A 137 -29.01 -5.44 -8.35
N ARG A 138 -29.11 -4.10 -8.21
CA ARG A 138 -27.92 -3.26 -7.97
C ARG A 138 -27.33 -3.59 -6.61
N PHE A 139 -26.00 -3.68 -6.53
CA PHE A 139 -25.31 -3.90 -5.27
C PHE A 139 -25.38 -2.66 -4.38
N GLY A 140 -25.78 -2.86 -3.12
CA GLY A 140 -25.61 -1.93 -2.04
C GLY A 140 -24.20 -2.00 -1.46
N ASP A 141 -23.95 -1.22 -0.43
CA ASP A 141 -22.60 -1.05 0.11
C ASP A 141 -22.14 -2.33 0.83
N ASN A 142 -23.04 -3.02 1.52
CA ASN A 142 -22.74 -4.31 2.17
C ASN A 142 -22.49 -5.41 1.15
N GLU A 143 -23.21 -5.45 0.03
CA GLU A 143 -22.94 -6.41 -1.04
C GLU A 143 -21.56 -6.17 -1.65
N LEU A 144 -21.18 -4.92 -1.91
CA LEU A 144 -19.85 -4.58 -2.42
C LEU A 144 -18.75 -4.95 -1.42
N LYS A 145 -18.89 -4.56 -0.14
CA LYS A 145 -17.94 -4.92 0.93
C LYS A 145 -17.83 -6.45 1.08
N SER A 146 -18.95 -7.18 0.97
CA SER A 146 -18.96 -8.65 1.02
C SER A 146 -18.28 -9.27 -0.20
N LEU A 147 -18.48 -8.74 -1.41
CA LEU A 147 -17.76 -9.19 -2.59
C LEU A 147 -16.25 -9.00 -2.41
N LEU A 148 -15.80 -7.85 -1.92
CA LEU A 148 -14.39 -7.61 -1.64
C LEU A 148 -13.83 -8.64 -0.64
N PHE A 149 -14.60 -9.04 0.37
CA PHE A 149 -14.22 -10.12 1.29
C PHE A 149 -14.07 -11.47 0.59
N TYR A 150 -15.07 -11.93 -0.17
CA TYR A 150 -14.98 -13.23 -0.84
C TYR A 150 -13.91 -13.28 -1.94
N LEU A 151 -13.48 -12.12 -2.45
CA LEU A 151 -12.36 -11.99 -3.39
C LEU A 151 -10.99 -11.91 -2.71
N GLY A 152 -10.93 -11.99 -1.38
CA GLY A 152 -9.69 -11.85 -0.63
C GLY A 152 -9.10 -10.43 -0.69
N LEU A 153 -9.92 -9.42 -0.96
CA LEU A 153 -9.53 -8.01 -0.89
C LEU A 153 -9.78 -7.40 0.50
N LEU A 154 -10.69 -8.00 1.26
CA LEU A 154 -10.93 -7.72 2.67
C LEU A 154 -10.81 -9.00 3.50
N THR A 155 -10.55 -8.83 4.80
CA THR A 155 -10.50 -9.91 5.77
C THR A 155 -10.97 -9.44 7.13
N PHE A 156 -11.49 -10.34 7.98
CA PHE A 156 -11.91 -9.97 9.33
C PHE A 156 -10.74 -9.46 10.17
N SER A 157 -10.86 -8.26 10.75
CA SER A 157 -9.96 -7.76 11.79
C SER A 157 -10.50 -8.14 13.17
N GLU A 158 -11.77 -7.83 13.40
CA GLU A 158 -12.54 -8.04 14.62
C GLU A 158 -13.99 -8.44 14.27
N PRO A 159 -14.83 -8.88 15.23
CA PRO A 159 -16.23 -9.17 14.95
C PRO A 159 -16.98 -7.98 14.32
N GLY A 160 -17.50 -8.18 13.11
CA GLY A 160 -18.20 -7.14 12.32
C GLY A 160 -17.28 -6.11 11.64
N GLU A 161 -15.97 -6.23 11.81
CA GLU A 161 -14.98 -5.32 11.24
C GLU A 161 -14.05 -6.06 10.27
N MET A 162 -13.75 -5.41 9.14
CA MET A 162 -12.81 -5.92 8.15
C MET A 162 -11.71 -4.91 7.82
N LYS A 163 -10.54 -5.41 7.43
CA LYS A 163 -9.39 -4.63 6.98
C LYS A 163 -8.81 -5.15 5.67
N ILE A 164 -7.88 -4.38 5.10
CA ILE A 164 -7.02 -4.85 4.01
C ILE A 164 -6.05 -5.90 4.59
N PRO A 165 -5.94 -7.11 4.02
CA PRO A 165 -5.18 -8.22 4.60
C PRO A 165 -3.67 -7.95 4.66
N ASN A 166 -3.08 -7.45 3.57
CA ASN A 166 -1.63 -7.36 3.40
C ASN A 166 -1.21 -6.22 2.46
N TYR A 167 0.10 -6.06 2.29
CA TYR A 167 0.69 -5.03 1.43
C TYR A 167 0.30 -5.17 -0.04
N VAL A 168 0.24 -6.39 -0.55
CA VAL A 168 -0.04 -6.64 -1.96
C VAL A 168 -1.47 -6.24 -2.32
N ILE A 169 -2.44 -6.59 -1.48
CA ILE A 169 -3.83 -6.14 -1.65
C ILE A 169 -3.94 -4.62 -1.49
N ARG A 170 -3.19 -4.01 -0.55
CA ARG A 170 -3.15 -2.56 -0.42
C ARG A 170 -2.65 -1.88 -1.71
N THR A 171 -1.64 -2.45 -2.35
CA THR A 171 -1.11 -1.96 -3.62
C THR A 171 -2.17 -2.03 -4.72
N LEU A 172 -2.97 -3.10 -4.78
CA LEU A 172 -4.10 -3.19 -5.72
C LEU A 172 -5.14 -2.07 -5.53
N TYR A 173 -5.43 -1.70 -4.28
CA TYR A 173 -6.30 -0.56 -3.99
C TYR A 173 -5.70 0.77 -4.48
N TRP A 174 -4.39 0.95 -4.37
CA TRP A 174 -3.72 2.13 -4.92
C TRP A 174 -3.70 2.15 -6.45
N GLU A 175 -3.43 1.01 -7.10
CA GLU A 175 -3.53 0.88 -8.57
C GLU A 175 -4.97 1.17 -9.05
N TYR A 176 -5.98 0.75 -8.30
CA TYR A 176 -7.37 1.09 -8.62
C TYR A 176 -7.61 2.61 -8.55
N LEU A 177 -7.15 3.26 -7.48
CA LEU A 177 -7.31 4.71 -7.32
C LEU A 177 -6.55 5.47 -8.41
N GLN A 178 -5.35 5.04 -8.76
CA GLN A 178 -4.56 5.61 -9.85
C GLN A 178 -5.32 5.52 -11.19
N LYS A 179 -5.86 4.36 -11.54
CA LYS A 179 -6.71 4.21 -12.74
C LYS A 179 -7.99 5.03 -12.69
N TYR A 180 -8.62 5.14 -11.52
CA TYR A 180 -9.80 5.97 -11.34
C TYR A 180 -9.47 7.45 -11.61
N LEU A 181 -8.32 7.93 -11.14
CA LEU A 181 -7.83 9.28 -11.44
C LEU A 181 -7.57 9.48 -12.95
N GLU A 182 -7.02 8.49 -13.64
CA GLU A 182 -6.82 8.57 -15.10
C GLU A 182 -8.15 8.60 -15.86
N GLU A 183 -9.00 7.60 -15.62
CA GLU A 183 -10.18 7.30 -16.43
C GLU A 183 -11.34 8.26 -16.15
N GLU A 184 -11.60 8.58 -14.88
CA GLU A 184 -12.80 9.32 -14.46
C GLU A 184 -12.50 10.79 -14.19
N MET A 185 -11.27 11.10 -13.80
CA MET A 185 -10.85 12.47 -13.43
C MET A 185 -10.00 13.13 -14.51
N ASN A 186 -9.64 12.40 -15.56
CA ASN A 186 -8.78 12.86 -16.66
C ASN A 186 -7.45 13.44 -16.15
N ILE A 187 -6.89 12.85 -15.08
CA ILE A 187 -5.57 13.19 -14.56
C ILE A 187 -4.53 12.40 -15.34
N GLU A 188 -3.76 13.10 -16.16
CA GLU A 188 -2.66 12.50 -16.92
C GLU A 188 -1.38 12.47 -16.07
N PHE A 189 -0.87 11.28 -15.79
CA PHE A 189 0.37 11.06 -15.05
C PHE A 189 1.59 11.25 -15.96
N ASP A 190 2.50 12.16 -15.59
CA ASP A 190 3.78 12.37 -16.27
C ASP A 190 4.78 11.27 -15.86
N LEU A 191 4.78 10.19 -16.64
CA LEU A 191 5.67 9.05 -16.45
C LEU A 191 7.15 9.40 -16.64
N SER A 192 7.45 10.44 -17.42
CA SER A 192 8.83 10.92 -17.61
C SER A 192 9.35 11.59 -16.34
N LEU A 193 8.55 12.48 -15.76
CA LEU A 193 8.86 13.12 -14.49
C LEU A 193 8.93 12.12 -13.34
N LEU A 194 8.01 11.15 -13.27
CA LEU A 194 8.07 10.04 -12.31
C LEU A 194 9.37 9.24 -12.47
N GLY A 195 9.70 8.83 -13.70
CA GLY A 195 10.91 8.07 -13.99
C GLY A 195 12.18 8.82 -13.59
N ARG A 196 12.23 10.14 -13.84
CA ARG A 196 13.32 11.02 -13.38
C ARG A 196 13.39 11.04 -11.86
N ALA A 197 12.27 11.31 -11.17
CA ALA A 197 12.21 11.38 -9.71
C ALA A 197 12.71 10.09 -9.05
N ILE A 198 12.18 8.93 -9.48
CA ILE A 198 12.56 7.64 -8.92
C ILE A 198 14.04 7.33 -9.20
N LYS A 199 14.54 7.60 -10.42
CA LYS A 199 15.94 7.34 -10.77
C LYS A 199 16.90 8.23 -9.97
N GLU A 200 16.56 9.49 -9.80
CA GLU A 200 17.31 10.46 -9.00
C GLU A 200 17.37 9.99 -7.54
N MET A 201 16.21 9.70 -6.94
CA MET A 201 16.12 9.14 -5.59
C MET A 201 16.97 7.88 -5.45
N ALA A 202 16.79 6.89 -6.32
CA ALA A 202 17.45 5.60 -6.23
C ALA A 202 18.98 5.66 -6.38
N LYS A 203 19.50 6.52 -7.26
CA LYS A 203 20.91 6.52 -7.65
C LYS A 203 21.74 7.66 -7.06
N GLN A 204 21.13 8.83 -6.89
CA GLN A 204 21.83 10.06 -6.48
C GLN A 204 21.46 10.48 -5.06
N GLY A 205 20.35 9.95 -4.53
CA GLY A 205 19.84 10.30 -3.20
C GLY A 205 19.16 11.66 -3.14
N THR A 206 19.09 12.41 -4.24
CA THR A 206 18.44 13.74 -4.28
C THR A 206 16.96 13.61 -4.60
N ALA A 207 16.17 14.62 -4.23
CA ALA A 207 14.71 14.58 -4.33
C ALA A 207 14.13 15.74 -5.16
N ASN A 208 14.90 16.32 -6.08
CA ASN A 208 14.43 17.43 -6.91
C ASN A 208 13.31 16.99 -7.85
N GLY A 209 13.46 15.84 -8.51
CA GLY A 209 12.41 15.25 -9.32
C GLY A 209 11.14 14.95 -8.52
N LEU A 210 11.26 14.54 -7.26
CA LEU A 210 10.10 14.35 -6.37
C LEU A 210 9.40 15.69 -6.07
N ARG A 211 10.16 16.77 -5.86
CA ARG A 211 9.61 18.11 -5.68
C ARG A 211 8.87 18.58 -6.93
N GLU A 212 9.49 18.45 -8.11
CA GLU A 212 8.86 18.77 -9.40
C GLU A 212 7.57 17.99 -9.60
N LEU A 213 7.59 16.68 -9.29
CA LEU A 213 6.42 15.80 -9.41
C LEU A 213 5.29 16.23 -8.48
N ALA A 214 5.60 16.55 -7.23
CA ALA A 214 4.61 17.05 -6.28
C ALA A 214 4.01 18.40 -6.72
N ILE A 215 4.84 19.32 -7.22
CA ILE A 215 4.38 20.59 -7.78
C ILE A 215 3.41 20.36 -8.94
N ASP A 216 3.79 19.55 -9.92
CA ASP A 216 2.94 19.25 -11.08
C ASP A 216 1.61 18.63 -10.63
N PHE A 217 1.67 17.64 -9.75
CA PHE A 217 0.50 16.97 -9.23
C PHE A 217 -0.46 17.92 -8.51
N PHE A 218 0.02 18.67 -7.51
CA PHE A 218 -0.84 19.53 -6.69
C PHE A 218 -1.28 20.81 -7.39
N GLN A 219 -0.45 21.40 -8.23
CA GLN A 219 -0.74 22.70 -8.87
C GLN A 219 -1.43 22.56 -10.22
N ASN A 220 -1.05 21.57 -11.04
CA ASN A 220 -1.54 21.45 -12.41
C ASN A 220 -2.64 20.40 -12.51
N LYS A 221 -2.37 19.18 -12.04
CA LYS A 221 -3.24 18.02 -12.24
C LYS A 221 -4.47 18.02 -11.36
N LEU A 222 -4.26 18.29 -10.08
CA LEU A 222 -5.34 18.35 -9.12
C LEU A 222 -6.18 19.63 -9.27
N SER A 223 -5.74 20.64 -10.03
CA SER A 223 -6.37 21.96 -10.05
C SER A 223 -7.85 22.05 -10.42
N SER A 224 -8.33 21.11 -11.23
CA SER A 224 -9.69 21.00 -11.77
C SER A 224 -10.72 20.45 -10.77
N TYR A 225 -10.26 19.89 -9.65
CA TYR A 225 -11.14 19.31 -8.64
C TYR A 225 -11.40 20.29 -7.49
N ASP A 226 -12.62 20.25 -6.95
CA ASP A 226 -12.93 21.01 -5.74
C ASP A 226 -12.43 20.23 -4.51
N TYR A 227 -11.38 20.75 -3.86
CA TYR A 227 -10.79 20.17 -2.64
C TYR A 227 -11.54 20.63 -1.38
N SER A 228 -12.67 21.34 -1.53
CA SER A 228 -13.50 21.73 -0.40
C SER A 228 -13.98 20.46 0.34
N GLY A 229 -13.33 20.15 1.46
CA GLY A 229 -13.65 18.98 2.30
C GLY A 229 -12.62 17.86 2.32
N LEU A 230 -11.55 17.89 1.51
CA LEU A 230 -10.50 16.86 1.57
C LEU A 230 -9.64 17.02 2.83
N THR A 231 -9.36 15.89 3.50
CA THR A 231 -8.46 15.83 4.65
C THR A 231 -7.03 15.55 4.19
N GLU A 232 -6.05 15.81 5.06
CA GLU A 232 -4.62 15.51 4.81
C GLU A 232 -4.40 14.07 4.31
N LYS A 233 -5.11 13.10 4.90
CA LYS A 233 -5.03 11.70 4.49
C LYS A 233 -5.53 11.45 3.06
N HIS A 234 -6.59 12.12 2.61
CA HIS A 234 -7.07 11.95 1.23
C HIS A 234 -6.00 12.41 0.24
N VAL A 235 -5.47 13.62 0.46
CA VAL A 235 -4.47 14.24 -0.41
C VAL A 235 -3.20 13.37 -0.47
N LYS A 236 -2.77 12.86 0.69
CA LYS A 236 -1.68 11.89 0.80
C LYS A 236 -1.94 10.63 -0.02
N PHE A 237 -3.10 9.99 0.11
CA PHE A 237 -3.38 8.74 -0.62
C PHE A 237 -3.47 8.93 -2.13
N LEU A 238 -4.03 10.06 -2.59
CA LEU A 238 -4.01 10.40 -4.01
C LEU A 238 -2.57 10.55 -4.51
N PHE A 239 -1.69 11.21 -3.74
CA PHE A 239 -0.29 11.34 -4.10
C PHE A 239 0.47 10.01 -4.07
N VAL A 240 0.22 9.15 -3.09
CA VAL A 240 0.82 7.80 -3.00
C VAL A 240 0.45 6.95 -4.22
N SER A 241 -0.79 7.05 -4.70
CA SER A 241 -1.25 6.31 -5.88
C SER A 241 -0.39 6.58 -7.14
N TYR A 242 0.21 7.76 -7.23
CA TYR A 242 1.10 8.17 -8.32
C TYR A 242 2.35 7.28 -8.42
N PHE A 243 2.85 6.79 -7.29
CA PHE A 243 4.08 6.02 -7.23
C PHE A 243 3.87 4.52 -7.46
N THR A 244 2.62 4.03 -7.51
CA THR A 244 2.34 2.60 -7.78
C THR A 244 2.90 2.10 -9.12
N LEU A 245 3.23 3.01 -10.02
CA LEU A 245 3.78 2.73 -11.34
C LEU A 245 5.28 2.41 -11.32
N THR A 246 5.99 2.64 -10.20
CA THR A 246 7.40 2.28 -10.07
C THR A 246 7.59 0.93 -9.39
N LYS A 247 8.58 0.16 -9.87
CA LYS A 247 8.98 -1.13 -9.30
C LYS A 247 10.24 -1.07 -8.45
N LEU A 248 10.97 0.04 -8.47
CA LEU A 248 12.26 0.15 -7.76
C LEU A 248 12.10 0.22 -6.24
N TYR A 249 10.93 0.65 -5.77
CA TYR A 249 10.63 0.78 -4.35
C TYR A 249 9.36 0.02 -3.99
N ASN A 250 9.37 -0.60 -2.83
CA ASN A 250 8.16 -0.91 -2.07
C ASN A 250 7.68 0.37 -1.37
N LEU A 251 6.40 0.70 -1.56
CA LEU A 251 5.79 1.92 -1.03
C LEU A 251 5.01 1.62 0.24
N ILE A 252 5.69 1.73 1.37
CA ILE A 252 5.08 1.42 2.65
C ILE A 252 4.43 2.69 3.19
N SER A 253 3.10 2.75 3.10
CA SER A 253 2.28 3.80 3.71
C SER A 253 1.80 3.36 5.10
N GLU A 254 1.74 4.30 6.04
CA GLU A 254 1.18 4.09 7.39
C GLU A 254 1.89 2.98 8.19
N ARG A 255 3.21 2.85 8.06
CA ARG A 255 4.00 1.84 8.81
C ARG A 255 3.85 2.11 10.30
N GLU A 256 3.21 1.19 11.03
CA GLU A 256 3.06 1.32 12.47
C GLU A 256 4.39 1.26 13.21
N LEU A 257 4.57 2.18 14.14
CA LEU A 257 5.68 2.24 15.07
C LEU A 257 5.19 1.92 16.49
N SER A 258 6.11 1.46 17.34
CA SER A 258 5.87 1.40 18.78
C SER A 258 5.41 2.77 19.28
N GLY A 259 4.33 2.81 20.07
CA GLY A 259 3.78 4.06 20.59
C GLY A 259 2.78 4.79 19.68
N ARG A 260 2.15 4.10 18.71
CA ARG A 260 1.08 4.62 17.83
C ARG A 260 1.49 5.70 16.82
N LYS A 261 2.80 5.91 16.60
CA LYS A 261 3.28 6.75 15.50
C LYS A 261 3.28 5.96 14.20
N ARG A 262 3.13 6.64 13.06
CA ARG A 262 3.11 6.01 11.74
C ARG A 262 3.96 6.81 10.77
N ILE A 263 4.82 6.12 10.03
CA ILE A 263 5.52 6.76 8.91
C ILE A 263 4.51 6.99 7.81
N ASP A 264 4.47 8.21 7.28
CA ASP A 264 3.51 8.53 6.23
C ASP A 264 3.76 7.74 4.95
N LEU A 265 4.97 7.84 4.42
CA LEU A 265 5.40 7.10 3.25
C LEU A 265 6.88 6.72 3.38
N LEU A 266 7.17 5.44 3.17
CA LEU A 266 8.52 4.90 3.10
C LEU A 266 8.75 4.28 1.73
N PHE A 267 9.75 4.79 1.03
CA PHE A 267 10.33 4.22 -0.19
C PHE A 267 11.45 3.28 0.24
N GLU A 268 11.10 2.01 0.43
CA GLU A 268 12.05 0.94 0.74
C GLU A 268 12.48 0.26 -0.55
N ALA A 269 13.79 0.14 -0.79
CA ALA A 269 14.31 -0.50 -1.99
C ALA A 269 13.67 -1.88 -2.17
N HIS A 270 13.18 -2.16 -3.38
CA HIS A 270 12.62 -3.45 -3.67
C HIS A 270 13.76 -4.48 -3.80
N PRO A 271 13.73 -5.63 -3.08
CA PRO A 271 14.81 -6.61 -3.08
C PRO A 271 15.29 -7.08 -4.46
N ALA A 272 14.38 -7.23 -5.42
CA ALA A 272 14.72 -7.57 -6.81
C ALA A 272 15.60 -6.52 -7.54
N TYR A 273 15.70 -5.29 -7.02
CA TYR A 273 16.44 -4.18 -7.65
C TYR A 273 17.52 -3.60 -6.74
N TYR A 274 17.95 -4.39 -5.77
CA TYR A 274 18.95 -4.02 -4.79
C TYR A 274 20.29 -3.52 -5.38
N GLU A 275 20.68 -3.99 -6.56
CA GLU A 275 21.88 -3.52 -7.27
C GLU A 275 21.74 -2.12 -7.89
N TYR A 276 20.50 -1.63 -8.03
CA TYR A 276 20.20 -0.38 -8.73
C TYR A 276 19.71 0.74 -7.80
N VAL A 277 19.45 0.43 -6.53
CA VAL A 277 18.86 1.32 -5.55
C VAL A 277 19.77 1.42 -4.32
N PHE A 278 20.39 2.59 -4.15
CA PHE A 278 21.36 2.86 -3.08
C PHE A 278 20.76 3.66 -1.92
N TYR A 279 19.63 4.33 -2.13
CA TYR A 279 18.98 5.20 -1.15
C TYR A 279 17.52 4.83 -0.94
N ASN A 280 17.10 4.86 0.32
CA ASN A 280 15.72 4.73 0.78
C ASN A 280 15.24 6.09 1.29
N PHE A 281 13.92 6.34 1.25
CA PHE A 281 13.37 7.62 1.68
C PHE A 281 12.19 7.47 2.61
N ILE A 282 12.20 8.21 3.71
CA ILE A 282 11.00 8.53 4.48
C ILE A 282 10.49 9.88 3.99
N VAL A 283 9.20 9.97 3.70
CA VAL A 283 8.52 11.22 3.36
C VAL A 283 7.40 11.43 4.36
N GLU A 284 7.55 12.44 5.21
CA GLU A 284 6.47 12.91 6.09
C GLU A 284 5.62 13.94 5.36
N PHE A 285 4.31 13.77 5.36
CA PHE A 285 3.38 14.64 4.66
C PHE A 285 2.69 15.58 5.64
N LYS A 286 2.47 16.84 5.23
CA LYS A 286 1.66 17.77 6.03
C LYS A 286 0.83 18.67 5.15
N TYR A 287 -0.46 18.81 5.49
CA TYR A 287 -1.36 19.72 4.80
C TYR A 287 -1.74 20.93 5.66
N ILE A 288 -1.44 22.13 5.14
CA ILE A 288 -1.80 23.41 5.75
C ILE A 288 -3.13 23.87 5.16
N ARG A 289 -4.18 23.84 5.98
CA ARG A 289 -5.56 24.16 5.58
C ARG A 289 -5.76 25.66 5.52
N LYS A 290 -6.78 26.10 4.77
CA LYS A 290 -7.18 27.51 4.67
C LYS A 290 -7.45 28.19 6.02
N LYS A 291 -7.96 27.42 6.99
CA LYS A 291 -8.30 27.91 8.33
C LYS A 291 -7.11 28.01 9.27
N ASP A 292 -5.98 27.40 8.91
CA ASP A 292 -4.80 27.42 9.77
C ASP A 292 -4.12 28.80 9.64
N ASN A 293 -3.86 29.45 10.76
CA ASN A 293 -3.19 30.76 10.79
C ASN A 293 -1.66 30.61 10.59
N LYS A 294 -0.93 31.73 10.52
CA LYS A 294 0.53 31.71 10.27
C LYS A 294 1.31 30.92 11.32
N GLU A 295 0.90 30.99 12.59
CA GLU A 295 1.58 30.29 13.68
C GLU A 295 1.27 28.78 13.63
N GLU A 296 0.00 28.42 13.40
CA GLU A 296 -0.41 27.01 13.20
C GLU A 296 0.29 26.38 11.98
N ALA A 297 0.42 27.14 10.89
CA ALA A 297 1.14 26.71 9.69
C ALA A 297 2.63 26.46 9.99
N LYS A 298 3.26 27.33 10.79
CA LYS A 298 4.65 27.17 11.22
C LYS A 298 4.82 25.95 12.13
N GLN A 299 3.96 25.79 13.12
CA GLN A 299 3.97 24.64 14.03
C GLN A 299 3.83 23.33 13.26
N LYS A 300 2.88 23.25 12.31
CA LYS A 300 2.71 22.07 11.45
C LYS A 300 3.96 21.72 10.65
N ARG A 301 4.68 22.72 10.13
CA ARG A 301 5.96 22.51 9.43
C ARG A 301 7.02 21.95 10.36
N GLU A 302 7.18 22.55 11.54
CA GLU A 302 8.14 22.09 12.53
C GLU A 302 7.83 20.66 13.02
N GLU A 303 6.55 20.34 13.23
CA GLU A 303 6.08 18.98 13.53
C GLU A 303 6.52 17.98 12.45
N ALA A 304 6.25 18.26 11.18
CA ALA A 304 6.60 17.36 10.08
C ALA A 304 8.13 17.12 9.98
N ILE A 305 8.93 18.18 10.16
CA ILE A 305 10.39 18.07 10.19
C ILE A 305 10.86 17.21 11.38
N ASN A 306 10.28 17.43 12.56
CA ASN A 306 10.65 16.68 13.76
C ASN A 306 10.24 15.21 13.66
N GLN A 307 9.06 14.90 13.10
CA GLN A 307 8.61 13.53 12.83
C GLN A 307 9.54 12.84 11.82
N ALA A 308 9.84 13.48 10.69
CA ALA A 308 10.76 12.94 9.68
C ALA A 308 12.16 12.67 10.26
N ARG A 309 12.66 13.53 11.15
CA ARG A 309 13.93 13.33 11.86
C ARG A 309 13.86 12.17 12.85
N GLU A 310 12.79 12.08 13.64
CA GLU A 310 12.61 10.97 14.59
C GLU A 310 12.56 9.62 13.87
N TYR A 311 11.79 9.52 12.78
CA TYR A 311 11.70 8.28 12.01
C TYR A 311 13.03 7.90 11.37
N TYR A 312 13.79 8.87 10.86
CA TYR A 312 15.15 8.63 10.38
C TYR A 312 16.04 8.03 11.46
N GLU A 313 16.04 8.59 12.67
CA GLU A 313 16.88 8.11 13.78
C GLU A 313 16.54 6.67 14.20
N ILE A 314 15.26 6.30 14.13
CA ILE A 314 14.79 4.94 14.42
C ILE A 314 15.31 3.95 13.38
N TYR A 315 15.19 4.27 12.08
CA TYR A 315 15.40 3.30 10.99
C TYR A 315 16.77 3.35 10.31
N LYS A 316 17.57 4.40 10.51
CA LYS A 316 18.85 4.56 9.78
C LYS A 316 19.80 3.37 9.93
N ARG A 317 19.71 2.62 11.02
CA ARG A 317 20.55 1.44 11.27
C ARG A 317 20.08 0.24 10.44
N ASP A 318 18.78 0.02 10.38
CA ASP A 318 18.17 -1.10 9.65
C ASP A 318 18.56 -1.05 8.17
N PHE A 319 18.48 0.12 7.53
CA PHE A 319 18.82 0.26 6.12
C PHE A 319 20.33 0.20 5.85
N LYS A 320 21.15 0.75 6.75
CA LYS A 320 22.61 0.74 6.60
C LYS A 320 23.19 -0.68 6.65
N GLN A 321 22.56 -1.59 7.37
CA GLN A 321 22.92 -3.01 7.40
C GLN A 321 22.83 -3.67 6.01
N PHE A 322 21.95 -3.18 5.14
CA PHE A 322 21.79 -3.69 3.77
C PHE A 322 22.61 -2.92 2.72
N GLY A 323 23.57 -2.10 3.15
CA GLY A 323 24.42 -1.31 2.25
C GLY A 323 23.68 -0.18 1.53
N ARG A 324 22.53 0.26 2.06
CA ARG A 324 21.72 1.34 1.50
C ARG A 324 21.54 2.44 2.53
N GLU A 325 21.63 3.68 2.08
CA GLU A 325 21.43 4.83 2.95
C GLU A 325 19.94 5.13 3.10
N LEU A 326 19.57 5.71 4.23
CA LEU A 326 18.24 6.26 4.45
C LEU A 326 18.32 7.78 4.34
N ARG A 327 17.27 8.40 3.83
CA ARG A 327 17.07 9.85 3.84
C ARG A 327 15.67 10.17 4.33
N SER A 328 15.47 11.33 4.94
CA SER A 328 14.13 11.77 5.34
C SER A 328 13.78 13.16 4.83
N LEU A 329 12.54 13.28 4.39
CA LEU A 329 11.97 14.46 3.76
C LEU A 329 10.70 14.87 4.49
N ALA A 330 10.39 16.17 4.49
CA ALA A 330 9.07 16.69 4.84
C ALA A 330 8.44 17.34 3.61
N LEU A 331 7.30 16.85 3.18
CA LEU A 331 6.51 17.37 2.07
C LEU A 331 5.32 18.18 2.62
N ILE A 332 5.42 19.49 2.51
CA ILE A 332 4.41 20.43 2.97
C ILE A 332 3.59 20.90 1.78
N VAL A 333 2.27 20.75 1.87
CA VAL A 333 1.32 21.22 0.86
C VAL A 333 0.34 22.19 1.51
N THR A 334 0.13 23.35 0.90
CA THR A 334 -0.85 24.34 1.40
C THR A 334 -2.19 24.21 0.68
N HIS A 335 -3.23 24.79 1.26
CA HIS A 335 -4.51 24.98 0.58
C HIS A 335 -4.39 25.84 -0.69
N SER A 336 -3.40 26.74 -0.78
CA SER A 336 -3.09 27.46 -2.03
C SER A 336 -2.36 26.60 -3.06
N ARG A 337 -2.15 25.30 -2.77
CA ARG A 337 -1.43 24.32 -3.60
C ARG A 337 0.06 24.64 -3.74
N GLU A 338 0.60 25.45 -2.84
CA GLU A 338 2.05 25.62 -2.73
C GLU A 338 2.66 24.35 -2.14
N VAL A 339 3.75 23.91 -2.75
CA VAL A 339 4.47 22.70 -2.37
C VAL A 339 5.86 23.08 -1.92
N GLU A 340 6.25 22.58 -0.77
CA GLU A 340 7.59 22.72 -0.21
C GLU A 340 8.10 21.33 0.19
N LEU A 341 9.22 20.91 -0.40
CA LEU A 341 9.88 19.67 -0.04
C LEU A 341 11.18 20.00 0.68
N ILE A 342 11.27 19.62 1.95
CA ILE A 342 12.38 19.93 2.84
C ILE A 342 13.24 18.67 3.03
N GLU A 343 14.53 18.78 2.77
CA GLU A 343 15.52 17.76 3.09
C GLU A 343 15.85 17.83 4.59
N VAL A 344 15.59 16.73 5.33
CA VAL A 344 15.65 16.74 6.81
C VAL A 344 16.91 16.04 7.33
N CYS A 345 17.15 14.79 6.94
CA CYS A 345 18.31 13.99 7.40
C CYS A 345 18.85 13.08 6.29
N GLY A 346 20.16 12.79 6.33
CA GLY A 346 20.82 11.84 5.43
C GLY A 346 21.31 12.43 4.09
N PHE A 347 21.35 13.76 3.95
CA PHE A 347 21.76 14.45 2.71
C PHE A 347 23.21 14.98 2.74
N GLU A 348 23.89 14.89 3.88
CA GLU A 348 25.29 15.32 4.02
C GLU A 348 26.23 14.28 3.38
N SER A 349 27.16 14.76 2.56
CA SER A 349 28.08 13.99 1.70
C SER A 349 29.25 13.36 2.43
#